data_AF-Q8GG83-F1
#
_entry.id   AF-Q8GG83-F1
#
_cell.length_a   1.000
_cell.length_b   1.000
_cell.length_c   1.000
_cell.angle_alpha   90.00
_cell.angle_beta   90.00
_cell.angle_gamma   90.00
#
_symmetry.space_group_name_H-M   'P 1'
#
loop_
_entity.id
_entity.type
_entity.pdbx_description
1 polymer ?
#
loop_
_entity_poly.entity_id
_entity_poly.type
_entity_poly.pdbx_seq_one_letter_code
_entity_poly.pdbx_strand_id
1 'polypeptide(L)'
;MSTPPIAGDDQTPRRLRLRRRRADADRGRRGGRASARRFPDGALPQPEPVASDVIRAGDSTWLRDRARKHGASAATRKVFDPWVLAGPDRVPYFAELASLRNRVKHRLAEEHARAEEDGALEASRVRAAATAAGERLERAGQRRVVLERQQTVTTAQLDRLARRADRWQTFRDTVRGGFERRWLRARMPADGSDGTDPGRQGATRREDEPETTGHASWQAVSEPDPVAEADAADRALSTRAAWEGAAARPGMPRWMKLGVLAALVVVELPVYYSVFENLHGVGRFADLLSYSLMVAVAVAMILAPHIAGWILRRRSATGAVRLSAVPALALLGVWAYGAWALGDLRAKVAFREEPPLDLPPDVAADVGDSVRNPPSLLESLHLDAQSVTWMFVALLLLSGGIAFLIGLGEEHPYLAAYRTTAERLRELERDMETDLAGSERAKEAEATLGARAEARRAAHEARLYAVDDLYEAAAHAYLDGVAMESSDPAVTEAAMRLSKQWPLLPR
;
A
#
# COMPACT_ATOMS: atom_id res chain seq x y z
N MET A 1 -61.50 -40.96 35.51
CA MET A 1 -60.45 -41.35 34.57
C MET A 1 -60.72 -40.64 33.26
N SER A 2 -60.08 -39.49 33.06
CA SER A 2 -60.10 -38.72 31.82
C SER A 2 -58.73 -38.06 31.69
N THR A 3 -57.97 -38.49 30.70
CA THR A 3 -56.68 -37.93 30.30
C THR A 3 -56.90 -36.58 29.60
N PRO A 4 -56.06 -35.56 29.84
CA PRO A 4 -55.99 -34.40 28.96
C PRO A 4 -54.99 -34.65 27.82
N PRO A 5 -55.26 -34.19 26.58
CA PRO A 5 -54.27 -34.20 25.53
C PRO A 5 -53.29 -33.02 25.67
N ILE A 6 -52.00 -33.37 25.64
CA ILE A 6 -50.88 -32.47 25.37
C ILE A 6 -50.65 -32.50 23.86
N ALA A 7 -50.70 -31.34 23.21
CA ALA A 7 -50.07 -31.03 21.93
C ALA A 7 -50.01 -29.50 21.85
N GLY A 8 -48.89 -28.83 21.65
CA GLY A 8 -47.58 -29.24 21.15
C GLY A 8 -47.05 -28.01 20.43
N ASP A 9 -46.61 -27.02 21.20
CA ASP A 9 -46.12 -25.73 20.69
C ASP A 9 -44.61 -25.85 20.40
N ASP A 10 -44.27 -26.62 19.37
CA ASP A 10 -42.90 -26.73 18.86
C ASP A 10 -42.58 -25.53 17.97
N GLN A 11 -42.24 -24.42 18.63
CA GLN A 11 -41.53 -23.30 18.01
C GLN A 11 -40.15 -23.77 17.55
N THR A 12 -40.07 -24.20 16.30
CA THR A 12 -38.78 -24.33 15.60
C THR A 12 -38.10 -22.96 15.53
N PRO A 13 -36.81 -22.84 15.91
CA PRO A 13 -36.09 -21.58 15.76
C PRO A 13 -35.88 -21.32 14.27
N ARG A 14 -36.47 -20.24 13.76
CA ARG A 14 -36.19 -19.68 12.45
C ARG A 14 -34.68 -19.49 12.31
N ARG A 15 -34.03 -20.39 11.56
CA ARG A 15 -32.64 -20.25 11.12
C ARG A 15 -32.54 -18.97 10.28
N LEU A 16 -32.02 -17.91 10.90
CA LEU A 16 -31.49 -16.73 10.23
C LEU A 16 -30.39 -17.20 9.26
N ARG A 17 -30.77 -17.37 7.99
CA ARG A 17 -29.83 -17.49 6.89
C ARG A 17 -29.11 -16.14 6.78
N LEU A 18 -27.96 -16.04 7.43
CA LEU A 18 -26.93 -15.05 7.15
C LEU A 18 -26.52 -15.22 5.69
N ARG A 19 -27.18 -14.46 4.80
CA ARG A 19 -26.74 -14.21 3.44
C ARG A 19 -25.37 -13.54 3.56
N ARG A 20 -24.30 -14.32 3.37
CA ARG A 20 -22.96 -13.82 3.07
C ARG A 20 -23.08 -12.96 1.82
N ARG A 21 -23.21 -11.66 2.03
CA ARG A 21 -23.08 -10.64 1.00
C ARG A 21 -21.60 -10.65 0.60
N ARG A 22 -21.30 -11.32 -0.52
CA ARG A 22 -20.02 -11.16 -1.21
C ARG A 22 -19.79 -9.67 -1.39
N ALA A 23 -18.62 -9.21 -0.97
CA ALA A 23 -18.14 -7.87 -1.27
C ALA A 23 -17.98 -7.77 -2.79
N ASP A 24 -18.92 -7.11 -3.44
CA ASP A 24 -18.76 -6.58 -4.79
C ASP A 24 -17.72 -5.45 -4.72
N ALA A 25 -16.45 -5.83 -4.85
CA ALA A 25 -15.40 -4.92 -5.25
C ALA A 25 -15.43 -4.84 -6.78
N ASP A 26 -16.18 -3.89 -7.36
CA ASP A 26 -15.80 -3.21 -8.63
C ASP A 26 -16.80 -2.23 -9.26
N ARG A 27 -17.91 -1.85 -8.62
CA ARG A 27 -18.80 -0.83 -9.21
C ARG A 27 -19.08 0.32 -8.26
N GLY A 28 -18.37 1.42 -8.47
CA GLY A 28 -18.72 2.70 -7.85
C GLY A 28 -17.60 3.72 -7.68
N ARG A 29 -16.62 3.81 -8.59
CA ARG A 29 -15.62 4.89 -8.59
C ARG A 29 -15.83 5.87 -9.75
N ARG A 30 -17.08 6.30 -9.95
CA ARG A 30 -17.47 7.47 -10.76
C ARG A 30 -18.69 8.11 -10.13
N GLY A 31 -18.47 9.14 -9.33
CA GLY A 31 -19.55 9.92 -8.72
C GLY A 31 -19.06 10.64 -7.49
N GLY A 32 -18.81 11.94 -7.61
CA GLY A 32 -18.62 12.81 -6.45
C GLY A 32 -17.20 12.90 -5.91
N ARG A 33 -16.22 13.26 -6.75
CA ARG A 33 -15.23 14.24 -6.27
C ARG A 33 -16.01 15.54 -6.05
N ALA A 34 -16.74 15.61 -4.93
CA ALA A 34 -16.85 16.88 -4.26
C ALA A 34 -15.41 17.24 -3.97
N SER A 35 -14.90 18.22 -4.71
CA SER A 35 -13.71 18.95 -4.36
C SER A 35 -13.88 19.39 -2.91
N ALA A 36 -13.41 18.56 -1.97
CA ALA A 36 -12.77 19.08 -0.79
C ALA A 36 -11.76 20.06 -1.39
N ARG A 37 -12.12 21.35 -1.35
CA ARG A 37 -11.20 22.42 -1.69
C ARG A 37 -10.04 22.19 -0.73
N ARG A 38 -9.01 21.49 -1.21
CA ARG A 38 -7.66 21.61 -0.71
C ARG A 38 -7.45 23.11 -0.74
N PHE A 39 -7.55 23.77 0.40
CA PHE A 39 -7.06 25.13 0.55
C PHE A 39 -5.55 24.98 0.32
N PRO A 40 -5.05 25.36 -0.87
CA PRO A 40 -3.61 25.42 -1.07
C PRO A 40 -3.17 26.58 -0.19
N ASP A 41 -2.15 26.34 0.61
CA ASP A 41 -1.60 27.28 1.58
C ASP A 41 -2.50 27.48 2.81
N GLY A 42 -1.97 27.17 4.00
CA GLY A 42 -2.65 27.25 5.29
C GLY A 42 -3.16 28.65 5.69
N ALA A 43 -3.03 29.63 4.81
CA ALA A 43 -3.79 30.86 4.87
C ALA A 43 -5.20 30.59 4.30
N LEU A 44 -6.13 30.19 5.18
CA LEU A 44 -7.53 30.53 4.93
C LEU A 44 -7.54 32.03 4.58
N PRO A 45 -8.14 32.43 3.43
CA PRO A 45 -8.09 33.81 2.99
C PRO A 45 -8.52 34.67 4.18
N GLN A 46 -7.65 35.62 4.58
CA GLN A 46 -8.07 36.60 5.57
C GLN A 46 -9.37 37.19 5.01
N PRO A 47 -10.44 37.24 5.81
CA PRO A 47 -11.64 37.90 5.35
C PRO A 47 -11.20 39.31 4.97
N GLU A 48 -11.20 39.61 3.68
CA GLU A 48 -10.96 40.97 3.23
C GLU A 48 -11.91 41.84 4.04
N PRO A 49 -11.44 42.99 4.56
CA PRO A 49 -12.32 43.89 5.27
C PRO A 49 -13.42 44.23 4.29
N VAL A 50 -14.58 43.60 4.45
CA VAL A 50 -15.76 43.84 3.62
C VAL A 50 -16.07 45.30 3.86
N ALA A 51 -15.61 46.17 2.97
CA ALA A 51 -16.00 47.57 2.94
C ALA A 51 -17.50 47.50 2.77
N SER A 52 -18.24 47.73 3.85
CA SER A 52 -19.69 47.58 3.77
C SER A 52 -20.16 48.59 2.73
N ASP A 53 -20.95 48.13 1.77
CA ASP A 53 -21.48 48.98 0.70
C ASP A 53 -22.28 50.18 1.27
N VAL A 54 -22.62 50.13 2.57
CA VAL A 54 -23.32 51.18 3.34
C VAL A 54 -22.43 52.40 3.66
N ILE A 55 -21.10 52.23 3.67
CA ILE A 55 -20.13 53.32 3.86
C ILE A 55 -19.15 53.30 2.69
N ARG A 56 -19.67 53.36 1.46
CA ARG A 56 -18.80 53.71 0.34
C ARG A 56 -18.31 55.13 0.55
N ALA A 57 -17.05 55.38 0.24
CA ALA A 57 -16.44 56.71 0.38
C ALA A 57 -17.28 57.83 -0.27
N GLY A 58 -18.01 57.52 -1.36
CA GLY A 58 -18.95 58.44 -2.00
C GLY A 58 -20.19 58.83 -1.18
N ASP A 59 -20.73 57.92 -0.37
CA ASP A 59 -21.98 58.16 0.38
C ASP A 59 -21.78 59.12 1.56
N SER A 60 -20.55 59.20 2.08
CA SER A 60 -20.20 60.09 3.19
C SER A 60 -20.31 61.58 2.83
N THR A 61 -19.85 61.94 1.63
CA THR A 61 -19.92 63.30 1.11
C THR A 61 -21.35 63.69 0.75
N TRP A 62 -22.09 62.76 0.12
CA TRP A 62 -23.49 62.96 -0.21
C TRP A 62 -24.35 63.23 1.02
N LEU A 63 -24.16 62.49 2.13
CA LEU A 63 -24.94 62.69 3.36
C LEU A 63 -24.67 64.07 3.97
N ARG A 64 -23.41 64.50 4.02
CA ARG A 64 -23.02 65.83 4.53
C ARG A 64 -23.58 66.96 3.65
N ASP A 65 -23.48 66.83 2.33
CA ASP A 65 -24.02 67.84 1.40
C ASP A 65 -25.55 67.91 1.45
N ARG A 66 -26.22 66.76 1.59
CA ARG A 66 -27.67 66.71 1.80
C ARG A 66 -28.05 67.39 3.11
N ALA A 67 -27.35 67.10 4.20
CA ALA A 67 -27.59 67.73 5.49
C ALA A 67 -27.37 69.25 5.42
N ARG A 68 -26.30 69.71 4.79
CA ARG A 68 -26.03 71.14 4.54
C ARG A 68 -27.16 71.82 3.77
N LYS A 69 -27.62 71.21 2.67
CA LYS A 69 -28.75 71.74 1.87
C LYS A 69 -30.05 71.79 2.66
N HIS A 70 -30.32 70.79 3.50
CA HIS A 70 -31.48 70.80 4.39
C HIS A 70 -31.38 71.91 5.44
N GLY A 71 -30.19 72.17 5.99
CA GLY A 71 -29.93 73.28 6.90
C GLY A 71 -30.19 74.63 6.25
N ALA A 72 -29.61 74.86 5.07
CA ALA A 72 -29.82 76.08 4.30
C ALA A 72 -31.31 76.30 3.99
N SER A 73 -32.01 75.28 3.50
CA SER A 73 -33.45 75.38 3.22
C SER A 73 -34.30 75.66 4.46
N ALA A 74 -33.91 75.17 5.63
CA ALA A 74 -34.63 75.43 6.88
C ALA A 74 -34.45 76.88 7.34
N ALA A 75 -33.25 77.45 7.14
CA ALA A 75 -32.96 78.86 7.39
C ALA A 75 -33.74 79.78 6.43
N THR A 76 -33.76 79.50 5.12
CA THR A 76 -34.53 80.29 4.14
C THR A 76 -36.02 80.34 4.48
N ARG A 77 -36.57 79.24 5.00
CA ARG A 77 -37.96 79.12 5.41
C ARG A 77 -38.26 79.73 6.79
N LYS A 78 -37.24 80.27 7.48
CA LYS A 78 -37.34 80.83 8.83
C LYS A 78 -37.98 79.86 9.83
N VAL A 79 -37.62 78.58 9.72
CA VAL A 79 -38.16 77.51 10.58
C VAL A 79 -37.66 77.63 12.02
N PHE A 80 -36.54 78.32 12.23
CA PHE A 80 -35.89 78.45 13.53
C PHE A 80 -35.99 79.87 14.09
N ASP A 81 -36.37 79.94 15.36
CA ASP A 81 -36.17 81.08 16.23
C ASP A 81 -34.85 80.85 17.03
N PRO A 82 -34.03 81.87 17.30
CA PRO A 82 -32.87 81.77 18.19
C PRO A 82 -33.13 80.99 19.49
N TRP A 83 -34.32 81.10 20.08
CA TRP A 83 -34.70 80.37 21.29
C TRP A 83 -34.88 78.86 21.08
N VAL A 84 -35.28 78.42 19.88
CA VAL A 84 -35.41 76.99 19.54
C VAL A 84 -34.04 76.35 19.37
N LEU A 85 -33.06 77.06 18.83
CA LEU A 85 -31.68 76.57 18.72
C LEU A 85 -30.92 76.62 20.06
N ALA A 86 -31.31 77.54 20.95
CA ALA A 86 -30.76 77.64 22.31
C ALA A 86 -31.47 76.73 23.32
N GLY A 87 -32.66 76.24 22.99
CA GLY A 87 -33.46 75.37 23.82
C GLY A 87 -32.91 73.94 23.90
N PRO A 88 -33.25 73.19 24.96
CA PRO A 88 -32.95 71.76 25.05
C PRO A 88 -33.77 70.93 24.06
N ASP A 89 -34.84 71.51 23.50
CA ASP A 89 -35.68 70.90 22.48
C ASP A 89 -34.92 70.75 21.17
N ARG A 90 -34.86 69.50 20.71
CA ARG A 90 -33.97 69.12 19.61
C ARG A 90 -34.54 69.55 18.28
N VAL A 91 -33.64 70.03 17.41
CA VAL A 91 -33.89 70.23 15.99
C VAL A 91 -34.54 68.95 15.40
N PRO A 92 -35.73 69.02 14.77
CA PRO A 92 -36.42 67.83 14.26
C PRO A 92 -35.57 66.98 13.30
N TYR A 93 -34.69 67.63 12.53
CA TYR A 93 -33.75 66.96 11.64
C TYR A 93 -32.71 66.10 12.38
N PHE A 94 -32.30 66.47 13.60
CA PHE A 94 -31.40 65.64 14.41
C PHE A 94 -32.08 64.36 14.88
N ALA A 95 -33.39 64.39 15.16
CA ALA A 95 -34.15 63.18 15.44
C ALA A 95 -34.21 62.25 14.21
N GLU A 96 -34.37 62.83 13.01
CA GLU A 96 -34.31 62.08 11.75
C GLU A 96 -32.92 61.43 11.55
N LEU A 97 -31.83 62.20 11.68
CA LEU A 97 -30.46 61.69 11.56
C LEU A 97 -30.15 60.60 12.60
N ALA A 98 -30.58 60.79 13.85
CA ALA A 98 -30.42 59.77 14.89
C ALA A 98 -31.22 58.49 14.57
N SER A 99 -32.43 58.62 14.01
CA SER A 99 -33.23 57.46 13.59
C SER A 99 -32.56 56.68 12.45
N LEU A 100 -31.95 57.39 11.48
CA LEU A 100 -31.22 56.78 10.37
C LEU A 100 -29.93 56.11 10.86
N ARG A 101 -29.16 56.79 11.72
CA ARG A 101 -27.97 56.23 12.38
C ARG A 101 -28.31 54.94 13.12
N ASN A 102 -29.35 54.95 13.95
CA ASN A 102 -29.77 53.79 14.72
C ASN A 102 -30.24 52.64 13.81
N ARG A 103 -30.92 52.93 12.69
CA ARG A 103 -31.28 51.91 11.68
C ARG A 103 -30.04 51.28 11.04
N VAL A 104 -29.02 52.08 10.72
CA VAL A 104 -27.75 51.57 10.17
C VAL A 104 -27.00 50.73 11.21
N LYS A 105 -26.89 51.21 12.46
CA LYS A 105 -26.27 50.45 13.57
C LYS A 105 -26.99 49.14 13.82
N HIS A 106 -28.32 49.12 13.78
CA HIS A 106 -29.11 47.91 13.94
C HIS A 106 -28.81 46.89 12.83
N ARG A 107 -28.74 47.33 11.57
CA ARG A 107 -28.35 46.47 10.45
C ARG A 107 -26.91 45.92 10.62
N LEU A 108 -25.97 46.77 11.01
CA LEU A 108 -24.58 46.34 11.27
C LEU A 108 -24.50 45.32 12.42
N ALA A 109 -25.33 45.45 13.44
CA ALA A 109 -25.42 44.48 14.53
C ALA A 109 -25.99 43.13 14.06
N GLU A 110 -27.02 43.13 13.21
CA GLU A 110 -27.54 41.89 12.59
C GLU A 110 -26.50 41.20 11.70
N GLU A 111 -25.78 41.98 10.87
CA GLU A 111 -24.69 41.47 10.04
C GLU A 111 -23.55 40.87 10.89
N HIS A 112 -23.21 41.53 12.00
CA HIS A 112 -22.21 41.03 12.93
C HIS A 112 -22.67 39.74 13.60
N ALA A 113 -23.93 39.64 14.04
CA ALA A 113 -24.47 38.42 14.62
C ALA A 113 -24.38 37.22 13.66
N ARG A 114 -24.74 37.42 12.37
CA ARG A 114 -24.57 36.38 11.34
C ARG A 114 -23.10 36.00 11.13
N ALA A 115 -22.21 36.99 11.11
CA ALA A 115 -20.78 36.74 10.96
C ALA A 115 -20.18 36.01 12.19
N GLU A 116 -20.70 36.23 13.40
CA GLU A 116 -20.31 35.47 14.59
C GLU A 116 -20.82 34.02 14.53
N GLU A 117 -22.06 33.79 14.08
CA GLU A 117 -22.60 32.45 13.86
C GLU A 117 -21.78 31.67 12.83
N ASP A 118 -21.50 32.27 11.68
CA ASP A 118 -20.67 31.67 10.63
C ASP A 118 -19.24 31.40 11.14
N GLY A 119 -18.67 32.33 11.89
CA GLY A 119 -17.36 32.17 12.53
C GLY A 119 -17.33 31.04 13.56
N ALA A 120 -18.42 30.84 14.31
CA ALA A 120 -18.56 29.73 15.26
C ALA A 120 -18.69 28.38 14.54
N LEU A 121 -19.44 28.32 13.43
CA LEU A 121 -19.52 27.14 12.58
C LEU A 121 -18.16 26.80 11.97
N GLU A 122 -17.43 27.78 11.44
CA GLU A 122 -16.07 27.59 10.93
C GLU A 122 -15.12 27.09 12.03
N ALA A 123 -15.15 27.70 13.22
CA ALA A 123 -14.35 27.26 14.36
C ALA A 123 -14.66 25.81 14.75
N SER A 124 -15.93 25.40 14.77
CA SER A 124 -16.31 24.02 15.05
C SER A 124 -15.79 23.04 13.99
N ARG A 125 -15.82 23.41 12.70
CA ARG A 125 -15.28 22.61 11.60
C ARG A 125 -13.76 22.46 11.69
N VAL A 126 -13.05 23.54 12.03
CA VAL A 126 -11.59 23.52 12.22
C VAL A 126 -11.21 22.61 13.39
N ARG A 127 -11.89 22.72 14.53
CA ARG A 127 -11.67 21.82 15.68
C ARG A 127 -11.95 20.36 15.34
N ALA A 128 -13.07 20.09 14.65
CA ALA A 128 -13.41 18.73 14.21
C ALA A 128 -12.41 18.16 13.21
N ALA A 129 -11.83 19.00 12.34
CA ALA A 129 -10.77 18.60 11.43
C ALA A 129 -9.47 18.29 12.18
N ALA A 130 -9.11 19.08 13.19
CA ALA A 130 -7.95 18.85 14.04
C ALA A 130 -8.07 17.54 14.84
N THR A 131 -9.22 17.27 15.46
CA THR A 131 -9.46 16.00 16.18
C THR A 131 -9.44 14.80 15.23
N ALA A 132 -10.13 14.89 14.08
CA ALA A 132 -10.14 13.81 13.08
C ALA A 132 -8.75 13.54 12.48
N ALA A 133 -7.89 14.55 12.38
CA ALA A 133 -6.49 14.35 11.99
C ALA A 133 -5.69 13.63 13.08
N GLY A 134 -5.87 14.01 14.36
CA GLY A 134 -5.26 13.33 15.50
C GLY A 134 -5.63 11.84 15.57
N GLU A 135 -6.92 11.52 15.49
CA GLU A 135 -7.38 10.12 15.50
C GLU A 135 -6.85 9.29 14.31
N ARG A 136 -6.67 9.92 13.14
CA ARG A 136 -6.08 9.23 11.97
C ARG A 136 -4.63 8.84 12.25
N LEU A 137 -3.84 9.75 12.83
CA LEU A 137 -2.46 9.47 13.23
C LEU A 137 -2.37 8.38 14.28
N GLU A 138 -3.24 8.39 15.29
CA GLU A 138 -3.30 7.34 16.30
C GLU A 138 -3.62 5.97 15.69
N ARG A 139 -4.64 5.90 14.82
CA ARG A 139 -4.99 4.67 14.09
C ARG A 139 -3.86 4.20 13.18
N ALA A 140 -3.13 5.11 12.54
CA ALA A 140 -1.95 4.78 11.74
C ALA A 140 -0.82 4.23 12.61
N GLY A 141 -0.55 4.82 13.78
CA GLY A 141 0.41 4.32 14.76
C GLY A 141 0.09 2.91 15.24
N GLN A 142 -1.18 2.63 15.56
CA GLN A 142 -1.62 1.28 15.93
C GLN A 142 -1.40 0.26 14.81
N ARG A 143 -1.70 0.63 13.55
CA ARG A 143 -1.44 -0.23 12.38
C ARG A 143 0.05 -0.48 12.17
N ARG A 144 0.89 0.53 12.40
CA ARG A 144 2.35 0.40 12.31
C ARG A 144 2.86 -0.64 13.29
N VAL A 145 2.46 -0.56 14.56
CA VAL A 145 2.83 -1.56 15.60
C VAL A 145 2.43 -2.98 15.19
N VAL A 146 1.23 -3.16 14.62
CA VAL A 146 0.78 -4.46 14.12
C VAL A 146 1.66 -4.97 12.98
N LEU A 147 1.99 -4.12 12.01
CA LEU A 147 2.84 -4.49 10.87
C LEU A 147 4.30 -4.76 11.30
N GLU A 148 4.85 -3.98 12.21
CA GLU A 148 6.19 -4.20 12.79
C GLU A 148 6.23 -5.55 13.52
N ARG A 149 5.20 -5.88 14.31
CA ARG A 149 5.10 -7.19 14.96
C ARG A 149 5.04 -8.33 13.94
N GLN A 150 4.30 -8.16 12.85
CA GLN A 150 4.27 -9.13 11.74
C GLN A 150 5.66 -9.26 11.09
N GLN A 151 6.34 -8.15 10.84
CA GLN A 151 7.69 -8.14 10.27
C GLN A 151 8.68 -8.89 11.17
N THR A 152 8.68 -8.64 12.49
CA THR A 152 9.53 -9.34 13.46
C THR A 152 9.26 -10.85 13.44
N VAL A 153 7.99 -11.26 13.42
CA VAL A 153 7.63 -12.69 13.31
C VAL A 153 8.15 -13.29 12.00
N THR A 154 7.97 -12.61 10.87
CA THR A 154 8.46 -13.11 9.57
C THR A 154 9.99 -13.18 9.51
N THR A 155 10.69 -12.21 10.08
CA THR A 155 12.16 -12.16 10.15
C THR A 155 12.67 -13.32 11.00
N ALA A 156 12.09 -13.55 12.18
CA ALA A 156 12.46 -14.67 13.03
C ALA A 156 12.24 -16.05 12.35
N GLN A 157 11.23 -16.19 11.49
CA GLN A 157 11.05 -17.41 10.68
C GLN A 157 12.11 -17.54 9.58
N LEU A 158 12.49 -16.43 8.93
CA LEU A 158 13.57 -16.41 7.95
C LEU A 158 14.92 -16.75 8.60
N ASP A 159 15.21 -16.24 9.79
CA ASP A 159 16.43 -16.59 10.55
C ASP A 159 16.47 -18.07 10.94
N ARG A 160 15.33 -18.67 11.28
CA ARG A 160 15.25 -20.12 11.52
C ARG A 160 15.55 -20.92 10.26
N LEU A 161 15.10 -20.44 9.10
CA LEU A 161 15.38 -21.07 7.81
C LEU A 161 16.85 -20.91 7.40
N ALA A 162 17.42 -19.72 7.60
CA ALA A 162 18.83 -19.45 7.37
C ALA A 162 19.72 -20.38 8.21
N ARG A 163 19.47 -20.48 9.53
CA ARG A 163 20.16 -21.44 10.41
C ARG A 163 19.98 -22.90 10.00
N ARG A 164 18.82 -23.27 9.45
CA ARG A 164 18.60 -24.63 8.94
C ARG A 164 19.38 -24.89 7.66
N ALA A 165 19.45 -23.91 6.76
CA ALA A 165 20.21 -23.99 5.52
C ALA A 165 21.71 -24.10 5.81
N ASP A 166 22.22 -23.28 6.74
CA ASP A 166 23.61 -23.31 7.20
C ASP A 166 24.00 -24.67 7.78
N ARG A 167 23.19 -25.22 8.71
CA ARG A 167 23.42 -26.58 9.24
C ARG A 167 23.46 -27.66 8.14
N TRP A 168 22.63 -27.53 7.11
CA TRP A 168 22.64 -28.47 5.99
C TRP A 168 23.87 -28.31 5.10
N GLN A 169 24.34 -27.08 4.87
CA GLN A 169 25.58 -26.81 4.15
C GLN A 169 26.78 -27.38 4.92
N THR A 170 26.90 -27.10 6.21
CA THR A 170 27.96 -27.65 7.07
C THR A 170 27.94 -29.17 7.09
N PHE A 171 26.75 -29.78 7.19
CA PHE A 171 26.61 -31.24 7.08
C PHE A 171 27.11 -31.75 5.73
N ARG A 172 26.66 -31.16 4.61
CA ARG A 172 27.06 -31.54 3.26
C ARG A 172 28.58 -31.41 3.07
N ASP A 173 29.16 -30.31 3.54
CA ASP A 173 30.58 -30.01 3.38
C ASP A 173 31.43 -30.95 4.27
N THR A 174 30.91 -31.35 5.43
CA THR A 174 31.52 -32.39 6.29
C THR A 174 31.50 -33.76 5.61
N VAL A 175 30.37 -34.16 5.03
CA VAL A 175 30.23 -35.44 4.30
C VAL A 175 31.15 -35.44 3.08
N ARG A 176 31.17 -34.34 2.31
CA ARG A 176 32.05 -34.17 1.16
C ARG A 176 33.52 -34.25 1.56
N GLY A 177 33.94 -33.51 2.59
CA GLY A 177 35.32 -33.57 3.09
C GLY A 177 35.68 -34.95 3.64
N GLY A 178 34.74 -35.67 4.25
CA GLY A 178 34.93 -37.06 4.68
C GLY A 178 35.06 -38.06 3.52
N PHE A 179 34.35 -37.82 2.42
CA PHE A 179 34.47 -38.61 1.20
C PHE A 179 35.79 -38.29 0.47
N GLU A 180 36.13 -37.02 0.30
CA GLU A 180 37.39 -36.57 -0.29
C GLU A 180 38.59 -37.10 0.51
N ARG A 181 38.58 -37.03 1.85
CA ARG A 181 39.63 -37.62 2.69
C ARG A 181 39.74 -39.14 2.54
N ARG A 182 38.62 -39.86 2.47
CA ARG A 182 38.62 -41.32 2.24
C ARG A 182 39.11 -41.68 0.85
N TRP A 183 38.68 -40.94 -0.16
CA TRP A 183 39.09 -41.12 -1.55
C TRP A 183 40.59 -40.81 -1.74
N LEU A 184 41.08 -39.72 -1.16
CA LEU A 184 42.51 -39.38 -1.16
C LEU A 184 43.36 -40.43 -0.44
N ARG A 185 42.90 -40.95 0.71
CA ARG A 185 43.58 -42.04 1.43
C ARG A 185 43.57 -43.37 0.66
N ALA A 186 42.55 -43.63 -0.15
CA ALA A 186 42.49 -44.83 -1.00
C ALA A 186 43.36 -44.70 -2.26
N ARG A 187 43.63 -43.47 -2.73
CA ARG A 187 44.39 -43.19 -3.96
C ARG A 187 45.86 -42.88 -3.71
N MET A 188 46.23 -42.40 -2.53
CA MET A 188 47.61 -42.33 -2.08
C MET A 188 47.89 -43.51 -1.14
N PRO A 189 48.48 -44.62 -1.61
CA PRO A 189 49.07 -45.58 -0.70
C PRO A 189 50.09 -44.82 0.17
N ALA A 190 50.08 -45.07 1.48
CA ALA A 190 51.11 -44.54 2.35
C ALA A 190 52.45 -45.04 1.82
N ASP A 191 53.21 -44.15 1.19
CA ASP A 191 54.58 -44.45 0.79
C ASP A 191 55.30 -44.85 2.07
N GLY A 192 55.77 -46.11 2.08
CA GLY A 192 56.25 -46.77 3.28
C GLY A 192 57.41 -46.01 3.89
N SER A 193 57.18 -45.36 5.02
CA SER A 193 58.22 -45.19 6.03
C SER A 193 58.18 -46.41 6.95
N ASP A 194 58.48 -47.56 6.37
CA ASP A 194 58.85 -48.77 7.10
C ASP A 194 60.31 -48.57 7.56
N GLY A 195 60.47 -47.66 8.52
CA GLY A 195 61.72 -47.38 9.22
C GLY A 195 61.70 -48.14 10.52
N THR A 196 62.07 -49.42 10.45
CA THR A 196 62.40 -50.26 11.59
C THR A 196 63.53 -49.60 12.38
N ASP A 197 63.26 -49.08 13.57
CA ASP A 197 64.30 -48.77 14.56
C ASP A 197 64.01 -49.52 15.87
N PRO A 198 64.64 -50.68 16.09
CA PRO A 198 64.55 -51.41 17.34
C PRO A 198 65.72 -50.99 18.24
N GLY A 199 65.51 -50.01 19.13
CA GLY A 199 66.47 -49.83 20.22
C GLY A 199 66.41 -48.52 21.00
N ARG A 200 65.65 -48.49 22.10
CA ARG A 200 66.19 -48.00 23.39
C ARG A 200 65.28 -48.35 24.57
N GLN A 201 65.60 -49.44 25.25
CA GLN A 201 65.39 -49.57 26.69
C GLN A 201 66.50 -48.79 27.40
N GLY A 202 66.15 -47.99 28.40
CA GLY A 202 67.12 -47.25 29.20
C GLY A 202 66.43 -46.40 30.26
N ALA A 203 66.41 -46.92 31.49
CA ALA A 203 65.82 -46.34 32.69
C ALA A 203 66.50 -45.05 33.19
N THR A 204 65.78 -44.31 34.04
CA THR A 204 66.14 -43.63 35.33
C THR A 204 65.35 -42.31 35.42
N ARG A 205 64.36 -42.13 36.31
CA ARG A 205 64.44 -41.93 37.77
C ARG A 205 65.59 -41.01 38.20
N ARG A 206 65.31 -39.71 38.36
CA ARG A 206 65.73 -38.93 39.55
C ARG A 206 65.03 -37.56 39.59
N GLU A 207 64.52 -37.24 40.77
CA GLU A 207 64.18 -35.90 41.25
C GLU A 207 65.44 -35.02 41.33
N ASP A 208 65.31 -33.72 41.10
CA ASP A 208 65.86 -32.64 41.95
C ASP A 208 65.67 -31.26 41.26
N GLU A 209 64.92 -30.40 41.94
CA GLU A 209 64.81 -28.93 41.79
C GLU A 209 66.17 -28.23 42.08
N PRO A 210 66.45 -26.94 41.73
CA PRO A 210 65.63 -25.80 42.16
C PRO A 210 65.57 -24.54 41.26
N GLU A 211 64.63 -23.67 41.65
CA GLU A 211 64.45 -22.23 41.38
C GLU A 211 65.57 -21.46 40.65
N THR A 212 65.19 -20.80 39.55
CA THR A 212 65.72 -19.46 39.23
C THR A 212 64.58 -18.56 38.75
N THR A 213 64.43 -17.47 39.51
CA THR A 213 63.57 -16.31 39.30
C THR A 213 64.00 -15.51 38.07
N GLY A 214 63.04 -15.10 37.22
CA GLY A 214 63.31 -14.06 36.22
C GLY A 214 62.36 -14.04 35.01
N HIS A 215 61.28 -13.28 35.13
CA HIS A 215 60.56 -12.60 34.03
C HIS A 215 60.12 -13.42 32.80
N ALA A 216 58.88 -13.93 32.84
CA ALA A 216 58.03 -14.07 31.66
C ALA A 216 56.55 -14.05 32.05
N SER A 217 56.02 -12.86 32.35
CA SER A 217 54.58 -12.62 32.52
C SER A 217 53.83 -12.50 31.18
N TRP A 218 54.25 -13.26 30.18
CA TRP A 218 53.62 -13.32 28.86
C TRP A 218 53.31 -14.79 28.61
N GLN A 219 52.03 -15.11 28.36
CA GLN A 219 51.50 -16.47 28.23
C GLN A 219 51.19 -17.22 29.54
N ALA A 220 50.41 -16.60 30.42
CA ALA A 220 49.26 -17.36 30.90
C ALA A 220 48.33 -17.52 29.71
N VAL A 221 48.56 -18.55 28.89
CA VAL A 221 47.52 -19.11 28.03
C VAL A 221 46.51 -19.63 29.04
N SER A 222 45.57 -18.78 29.43
CA SER A 222 44.35 -19.24 30.08
C SER A 222 43.84 -20.35 29.18
N GLU A 223 43.86 -21.60 29.68
CA GLU A 223 43.25 -22.71 28.97
C GLU A 223 41.86 -22.21 28.56
N PRO A 224 41.60 -22.12 27.24
CA PRO A 224 40.35 -21.56 26.78
C PRO A 224 39.25 -22.42 27.39
N ASP A 225 38.42 -21.78 28.21
CA ASP A 225 37.26 -22.44 28.77
C ASP A 225 36.45 -22.97 27.58
N PRO A 226 36.39 -24.30 27.38
CA PRO A 226 35.79 -24.88 26.19
C PRO A 226 34.31 -24.55 26.10
N VAL A 227 33.68 -24.19 27.22
CA VAL A 227 32.30 -23.73 27.29
C VAL A 227 32.19 -22.29 26.80
N ALA A 228 33.08 -21.39 27.22
CA ALA A 228 33.10 -20.00 26.78
C ALA A 228 33.49 -19.86 25.29
N GLU A 229 34.43 -20.68 24.79
CA GLU A 229 34.76 -20.76 23.36
C GLU A 229 33.64 -21.38 22.54
N ALA A 230 32.97 -22.43 23.04
CA ALA A 230 31.79 -22.98 22.38
C ALA A 230 30.64 -21.95 22.31
N ASP A 231 30.38 -21.21 23.39
CA ASP A 231 29.37 -20.16 23.44
C ASP A 231 29.71 -18.93 22.58
N ALA A 232 30.99 -18.59 22.47
CA ALA A 232 31.47 -17.54 21.57
C ALA A 232 31.42 -17.99 20.10
N ALA A 233 31.76 -19.24 19.82
CA ALA A 233 31.61 -19.84 18.50
C ALA A 233 30.13 -19.95 18.09
N ASP A 234 29.23 -20.34 19.00
CA ASP A 234 27.78 -20.36 18.75
C ASP A 234 27.21 -18.94 18.56
N ARG A 235 27.74 -17.93 19.27
CA ARG A 235 27.40 -16.52 19.02
C ARG A 235 27.94 -16.00 17.68
N ALA A 236 29.16 -16.38 17.30
CA ALA A 236 29.75 -16.03 16.00
C ALA A 236 29.05 -16.74 14.83
N LEU A 237 28.61 -17.99 15.02
CA LEU A 237 27.82 -18.75 14.05
C LEU A 237 26.38 -18.24 13.95
N SER A 238 25.76 -17.86 15.08
CA SER A 238 24.40 -17.31 15.08
C SER A 238 24.30 -15.92 14.45
N THR A 239 25.38 -15.12 14.48
CA THR A 239 25.48 -13.85 13.76
C THR A 239 25.79 -14.04 12.27
N ARG A 240 26.56 -15.06 11.88
CA ARG A 240 26.81 -15.43 10.47
C ARG A 240 25.58 -16.01 9.75
N ALA A 241 24.69 -16.68 10.48
CA ALA A 241 23.51 -17.33 9.92
C ALA A 241 22.21 -16.51 10.05
N ALA A 242 22.33 -15.21 10.35
CA ALA A 242 21.20 -14.29 10.37
C ALA A 242 20.77 -13.94 8.93
N TRP A 243 19.47 -13.77 8.71
CA TRP A 243 18.98 -13.38 7.38
C TRP A 243 19.35 -11.92 7.08
N GLU A 244 20.27 -11.70 6.14
CA GLU A 244 20.89 -10.40 5.82
C GLU A 244 19.98 -9.41 5.06
N GLY A 245 18.71 -9.76 4.83
CA GLY A 245 17.76 -8.89 4.15
C GLY A 245 17.33 -9.36 2.76
N ALA A 246 16.42 -8.59 2.16
CA ALA A 246 15.77 -8.92 0.90
C ALA A 246 16.59 -8.44 -0.33
N ALA A 247 17.90 -8.72 -0.38
CA ALA A 247 18.81 -8.13 -1.37
C ALA A 247 18.50 -8.52 -2.83
N ALA A 248 17.87 -9.67 -3.10
CA ALA A 248 17.58 -10.12 -4.47
C ALA A 248 16.07 -10.27 -4.74
N ARG A 249 15.49 -9.39 -5.57
CA ARG A 249 14.16 -9.61 -6.16
C ARG A 249 14.14 -10.95 -6.90
N PRO A 250 12.98 -11.65 -6.97
CA PRO A 250 12.92 -12.90 -7.70
C PRO A 250 13.28 -12.61 -9.15
N GLY A 251 14.21 -13.38 -9.72
CA GLY A 251 14.83 -13.06 -11.02
C GLY A 251 13.86 -13.05 -12.22
N MET A 252 12.60 -13.49 -12.05
CA MET A 252 11.63 -13.57 -13.14
C MET A 252 10.23 -13.08 -12.71
N PRO A 253 9.66 -12.05 -13.39
CA PRO A 253 8.30 -11.59 -13.14
C PRO A 253 7.25 -12.64 -13.57
N ARG A 254 6.05 -12.59 -12.98
CA ARG A 254 5.00 -13.60 -13.21
C ARG A 254 4.61 -13.78 -14.68
N TRP A 255 4.56 -12.69 -15.44
CA TRP A 255 4.24 -12.74 -16.88
C TRP A 255 5.31 -13.49 -17.68
N MET A 256 6.59 -13.35 -17.30
CA MET A 256 7.70 -14.03 -17.95
C MET A 256 7.69 -15.53 -17.62
N LYS A 257 7.31 -15.91 -16.39
CA LYS A 257 7.06 -17.32 -16.03
C LYS A 257 5.92 -17.92 -16.84
N LEU A 258 4.79 -17.21 -16.96
CA LEU A 258 3.66 -17.65 -17.77
C LEU A 258 4.05 -17.76 -19.25
N GLY A 259 4.86 -16.82 -19.75
CA GLY A 259 5.40 -16.85 -21.11
C GLY A 259 6.28 -18.07 -21.36
N VAL A 260 7.18 -18.40 -20.44
CA VAL A 260 8.04 -19.60 -20.55
C VAL A 260 7.20 -20.88 -20.48
N LEU A 261 6.23 -20.98 -19.57
CA LEU A 261 5.33 -22.14 -19.48
C LEU A 261 4.49 -22.29 -20.75
N ALA A 262 3.95 -21.19 -21.30
CA ALA A 262 3.22 -21.21 -22.55
C ALA A 262 4.12 -21.61 -23.73
N ALA A 263 5.36 -21.11 -23.78
CA ALA A 263 6.34 -21.51 -24.79
C ALA A 263 6.68 -22.99 -24.71
N LEU A 264 6.86 -23.55 -23.50
CA LEU A 264 7.05 -24.99 -23.30
C LEU A 264 5.86 -25.79 -23.82
N VAL A 265 4.62 -25.37 -23.52
CA VAL A 265 3.42 -26.04 -24.06
C VAL A 265 3.40 -25.99 -25.59
N VAL A 266 3.67 -24.83 -26.20
CA VAL A 266 3.68 -24.66 -27.67
C VAL A 266 4.74 -25.52 -28.34
N VAL A 267 5.94 -25.63 -27.76
CA VAL A 267 7.03 -26.48 -28.26
C VAL A 267 6.67 -27.97 -28.22
N GLU A 268 5.85 -28.38 -27.26
CA GLU A 268 5.41 -29.77 -27.11
C GLU A 268 4.19 -30.14 -28.00
N LEU A 269 3.41 -29.16 -28.50
CA LEU A 269 2.23 -29.46 -29.32
C LEU A 269 2.56 -30.27 -30.60
N PRO A 270 3.58 -29.94 -31.41
CA PRO A 270 3.93 -30.74 -32.58
C PRO A 270 4.31 -32.18 -32.24
N VAL A 271 4.95 -32.35 -31.08
CA VAL A 271 5.39 -33.66 -30.57
C VAL A 271 4.18 -34.56 -30.33
N TYR A 272 3.16 -34.05 -29.64
CA TYR A 272 1.93 -34.79 -29.38
C TYR A 272 1.00 -34.92 -30.58
N TYR A 273 0.99 -33.93 -31.47
CA TYR A 273 0.20 -33.98 -32.71
C TYR A 273 0.50 -35.26 -33.49
N SER A 274 1.79 -35.56 -33.70
CA SER A 274 2.23 -36.76 -34.41
C SER A 274 1.84 -38.10 -33.76
N VAL A 275 1.53 -38.09 -32.46
CA VAL A 275 1.06 -39.27 -31.73
C VAL A 275 -0.45 -39.44 -31.87
N PHE A 276 -1.20 -38.34 -31.74
CA PHE A 276 -2.66 -38.38 -31.70
C PHE A 276 -3.34 -38.40 -33.06
N GLU A 277 -2.71 -37.86 -34.11
CA GLU A 277 -3.18 -37.99 -35.50
C GLU A 277 -3.38 -39.45 -35.90
N ASN A 278 -2.53 -40.35 -35.38
CA ASN A 278 -2.58 -41.79 -35.68
C ASN A 278 -3.57 -42.60 -34.80
N LEU A 279 -4.23 -41.96 -33.83
CA LEU A 279 -5.11 -42.63 -32.86
C LEU A 279 -6.60 -42.47 -33.17
N HIS A 280 -7.02 -41.35 -33.75
CA HIS A 280 -8.42 -41.10 -34.10
C HIS A 280 -8.47 -40.96 -35.61
N GLY A 281 -9.07 -41.93 -36.30
CA GLY A 281 -9.08 -42.05 -37.76
C GLY A 281 -9.69 -40.86 -38.51
N VAL A 282 -9.95 -41.03 -39.81
CA VAL A 282 -10.28 -39.91 -40.71
C VAL A 282 -11.66 -39.30 -40.40
N GLY A 283 -11.71 -38.01 -40.03
CA GLY A 283 -12.97 -37.25 -39.94
C GLY A 283 -12.93 -36.05 -38.98
N ARG A 284 -13.71 -34.99 -39.27
CA ARG A 284 -13.69 -33.71 -38.53
C ARG A 284 -13.89 -33.84 -37.00
N PHE A 285 -14.68 -34.82 -36.55
CA PHE A 285 -14.91 -35.05 -35.11
C PHE A 285 -13.70 -35.72 -34.43
N ALA A 286 -13.04 -36.65 -35.14
CA ALA A 286 -11.81 -37.30 -34.70
C ALA A 286 -10.65 -36.29 -34.63
N ASP A 287 -10.58 -35.35 -35.58
CA ASP A 287 -9.61 -34.26 -35.56
C ASP A 287 -9.79 -33.37 -34.32
N LEU A 288 -11.02 -32.93 -34.04
CA LEU A 288 -11.32 -32.10 -32.87
C LEU A 288 -10.96 -32.81 -31.55
N LEU A 289 -11.27 -34.10 -31.44
CA LEU A 289 -10.94 -34.89 -30.26
C LEU A 289 -9.43 -35.07 -30.10
N SER A 290 -8.70 -35.29 -31.20
CA SER A 290 -7.23 -35.33 -31.21
C SER A 290 -6.61 -34.00 -30.78
N TYR A 291 -7.08 -32.87 -31.32
CA TYR A 291 -6.57 -31.54 -30.94
C TYR A 291 -6.84 -31.21 -29.47
N SER A 292 -8.04 -31.49 -28.97
CA SER A 292 -8.39 -31.23 -27.57
C SER A 292 -7.59 -32.11 -26.60
N LEU A 293 -7.41 -33.41 -26.91
CA LEU A 293 -6.61 -34.32 -26.12
C LEU A 293 -5.13 -33.93 -26.15
N MET A 294 -4.60 -33.56 -27.33
CA MET A 294 -3.24 -33.06 -27.51
C MET A 294 -2.97 -31.84 -26.62
N VAL A 295 -3.85 -30.83 -26.66
CA VAL A 295 -3.72 -29.63 -25.83
C VAL A 295 -3.82 -29.98 -24.34
N ALA A 296 -4.76 -30.86 -23.96
CA ALA A 296 -4.93 -31.27 -22.56
C ALA A 296 -3.68 -31.99 -22.02
N VAL A 297 -3.11 -32.91 -22.80
CA VAL A 297 -1.88 -33.64 -22.44
C VAL A 297 -0.70 -32.68 -22.37
N ALA A 298 -0.53 -31.79 -23.34
CA ALA A 298 0.56 -30.81 -23.32
C ALA A 298 0.50 -29.90 -22.09
N VAL A 299 -0.68 -29.39 -21.76
CA VAL A 299 -0.88 -28.58 -20.56
C VAL A 299 -0.61 -29.41 -19.30
N ALA A 300 -1.11 -30.64 -19.21
CA ALA A 300 -0.88 -31.49 -18.05
C ALA A 300 0.60 -31.82 -17.85
N MET A 301 1.33 -32.12 -18.93
CA MET A 301 2.75 -32.50 -18.90
C MET A 301 3.66 -31.36 -18.47
N ILE A 302 3.25 -30.10 -18.64
CA ILE A 302 3.98 -28.93 -18.15
C ILE A 302 3.48 -28.50 -16.77
N LEU A 303 2.16 -28.51 -16.54
CA LEU A 303 1.56 -27.97 -15.33
C LEU A 303 1.75 -28.90 -14.12
N ALA A 304 1.70 -30.23 -14.31
CA ALA A 304 1.91 -31.19 -13.23
C ALA A 304 3.30 -31.06 -12.56
N PRO A 305 4.43 -31.08 -13.29
CA PRO A 305 5.74 -30.87 -12.68
C PRO A 305 5.89 -29.46 -12.10
N HIS A 306 5.34 -28.43 -12.74
CA HIS A 306 5.33 -27.07 -12.19
C HIS A 306 4.62 -27.00 -10.82
N ILE A 307 3.41 -27.56 -10.72
CA ILE A 307 2.64 -27.65 -9.47
C ILE A 307 3.40 -28.48 -8.43
N ALA A 308 4.01 -29.60 -8.82
CA ALA A 308 4.79 -30.42 -7.91
C ALA A 308 5.97 -29.63 -7.30
N GLY A 309 6.72 -28.89 -8.13
CA GLY A 309 7.78 -28.00 -7.68
C GLY A 309 7.27 -26.91 -6.73
N TRP A 310 6.13 -26.32 -7.06
CA TRP A 310 5.48 -25.31 -6.22
C TRP A 310 5.03 -25.85 -4.85
N ILE A 311 4.40 -27.04 -4.80
CA ILE A 311 4.02 -27.71 -3.55
C ILE A 311 5.27 -27.98 -2.70
N LEU A 312 6.33 -28.51 -3.32
CA LEU A 312 7.56 -28.85 -2.64
C LEU A 312 8.26 -27.62 -2.06
N ARG A 313 8.21 -26.48 -2.77
CA ARG A 313 8.71 -25.19 -2.30
C ARG A 313 7.93 -24.65 -1.10
N ARG A 314 6.61 -24.90 -1.05
CA ARG A 314 5.71 -24.40 0.01
C ARG A 314 5.63 -25.28 1.26
N ARG A 315 6.22 -26.48 1.23
CA ARG A 315 6.25 -27.45 2.34
C ARG A 315 6.73 -26.87 3.68
N SER A 316 7.61 -25.88 3.66
CA SER A 316 8.12 -25.21 4.87
C SER A 316 7.10 -24.30 5.55
N ALA A 317 6.05 -23.86 4.86
CA ALA A 317 5.05 -22.94 5.42
C ALA A 317 4.02 -23.60 6.33
N THR A 318 3.73 -24.89 6.12
CA THR A 318 2.62 -25.58 6.79
C THR A 318 3.03 -26.31 8.07
N GLY A 319 4.32 -26.29 8.45
CA GLY A 319 4.83 -26.96 9.66
C GLY A 319 4.82 -28.50 9.60
N ALA A 320 3.96 -29.11 8.76
CA ALA A 320 3.89 -30.54 8.50
C ALA A 320 4.89 -30.95 7.40
N VAL A 321 6.17 -30.94 7.76
CA VAL A 321 7.30 -31.10 6.81
C VAL A 321 7.31 -32.47 6.12
N ARG A 322 6.77 -33.54 6.73
CA ARG A 322 6.84 -34.89 6.15
C ARG A 322 5.66 -35.25 5.25
N LEU A 323 4.44 -34.89 5.64
CA LEU A 323 3.23 -35.26 4.90
C LEU A 323 2.98 -34.41 3.64
N SER A 324 3.47 -33.16 3.62
CA SER A 324 3.27 -32.25 2.48
C SER A 324 4.10 -32.59 1.24
N ALA A 325 5.13 -33.43 1.35
CA ALA A 325 5.91 -33.91 0.20
C ALA A 325 5.19 -35.03 -0.57
N VAL A 326 4.35 -35.82 0.10
CA VAL A 326 3.63 -36.97 -0.47
C VAL A 326 2.83 -36.59 -1.73
N PRO A 327 1.98 -35.54 -1.73
CA PRO A 327 1.23 -35.19 -2.94
C PRO A 327 2.13 -34.73 -4.10
N ALA A 328 3.24 -34.03 -3.81
CA ALA A 328 4.19 -33.62 -4.84
C ALA A 328 4.91 -34.83 -5.45
N LEU A 329 5.33 -35.79 -4.62
CA LEU A 329 5.97 -37.03 -5.09
C LEU A 329 4.98 -37.93 -5.84
N ALA A 330 3.74 -38.03 -5.37
CA ALA A 330 2.68 -38.75 -6.08
C ALA A 330 2.40 -38.14 -7.45
N LEU A 331 2.30 -36.80 -7.52
CA LEU A 331 2.10 -36.07 -8.78
C LEU A 331 3.28 -36.27 -9.74
N LEU A 332 4.52 -36.22 -9.26
CA LEU A 332 5.71 -36.53 -10.06
C LEU A 332 5.74 -37.99 -10.50
N GLY A 333 5.31 -38.93 -9.67
CA GLY A 333 5.23 -40.35 -10.02
C GLY A 333 4.22 -40.62 -11.14
N VAL A 334 3.01 -40.05 -11.01
CA VAL A 334 1.98 -40.12 -12.06
C VAL A 334 2.46 -39.46 -13.35
N TRP A 335 3.11 -38.32 -13.25
CA TRP A 335 3.68 -37.61 -14.40
C TRP A 335 4.80 -38.40 -15.08
N ALA A 336 5.73 -38.98 -14.31
CA ALA A 336 6.82 -39.78 -14.85
C ALA A 336 6.30 -41.05 -15.54
N TYR A 337 5.26 -41.68 -14.98
CA TYR A 337 4.55 -42.78 -15.64
C TYR A 337 3.89 -42.32 -16.95
N GLY A 338 3.23 -41.15 -16.96
CA GLY A 338 2.67 -40.55 -18.17
C GLY A 338 3.72 -40.27 -19.23
N ALA A 339 4.89 -39.73 -18.84
CA ALA A 339 6.01 -39.50 -19.76
C ALA A 339 6.51 -40.79 -20.39
N TRP A 340 6.68 -41.83 -19.58
CA TRP A 340 7.07 -43.16 -20.04
C TRP A 340 6.03 -43.78 -20.99
N ALA A 341 4.76 -43.74 -20.61
CA ALA A 341 3.67 -44.28 -21.43
C ALA A 341 3.51 -43.55 -22.77
N LEU A 342 3.67 -42.22 -22.79
CA LEU A 342 3.66 -41.43 -24.02
C LEU A 342 4.89 -41.73 -24.90
N GLY A 343 6.05 -41.97 -24.30
CA GLY A 343 7.25 -42.40 -25.03
C GLY A 343 7.08 -43.78 -25.67
N ASP A 344 6.55 -44.75 -24.93
CA ASP A 344 6.25 -46.09 -25.44
C ASP A 344 5.19 -46.04 -26.55
N LEU A 345 4.13 -45.26 -26.36
CA LEU A 345 3.10 -45.03 -27.37
C LEU A 345 3.69 -44.39 -28.64
N ARG A 346 4.58 -43.40 -28.49
CA ARG A 346 5.24 -42.75 -29.61
C ARG A 346 6.11 -43.74 -30.38
N ALA A 347 6.91 -44.55 -29.71
CA ALA A 347 7.70 -45.58 -30.37
C ALA A 347 6.79 -46.54 -31.13
N LYS A 348 5.73 -47.07 -30.50
CA LYS A 348 4.78 -47.96 -31.19
C LYS A 348 4.13 -47.34 -32.43
N VAL A 349 3.79 -46.05 -32.37
CA VAL A 349 3.24 -45.33 -33.53
C VAL A 349 4.30 -45.12 -34.60
N ALA A 350 5.54 -44.83 -34.22
CA ALA A 350 6.62 -44.55 -35.17
C ALA A 350 7.15 -45.79 -35.89
N PHE A 351 7.05 -46.97 -35.26
CA PHE A 351 7.41 -48.28 -35.83
C PHE A 351 6.21 -49.04 -36.41
N ARG A 352 5.03 -48.43 -36.55
CA ARG A 352 3.94 -49.06 -37.30
C ARG A 352 4.32 -49.09 -38.78
N GLU A 353 4.37 -50.30 -39.33
CA GLU A 353 4.50 -50.52 -40.78
C GLU A 353 3.37 -49.79 -41.51
N GLU A 354 3.71 -48.98 -42.50
CA GLU A 354 2.71 -48.35 -43.36
C GLU A 354 1.91 -49.44 -44.07
N PRO A 355 0.57 -49.31 -44.17
CA PRO A 355 -0.23 -50.29 -44.89
C PRO A 355 0.31 -50.42 -46.32
N PRO A 356 0.51 -51.65 -46.83
CA PRO A 356 1.06 -51.85 -48.16
C PRO A 356 0.21 -51.08 -49.16
N LEU A 357 0.84 -50.38 -50.11
CA LEU A 357 0.10 -49.67 -51.14
C LEU A 357 -0.78 -50.68 -51.90
N ASP A 358 -2.09 -50.43 -51.93
CA ASP A 358 -3.05 -51.13 -52.79
C ASP A 358 -2.73 -50.79 -54.25
N LEU A 359 -1.73 -51.46 -54.80
CA LEU A 359 -1.37 -51.39 -56.21
C LEU A 359 -2.25 -52.38 -57.00
N PRO A 360 -2.77 -51.99 -58.17
CA PRO A 360 -3.41 -52.93 -59.09
C PRO A 360 -2.49 -54.13 -59.34
N PRO A 361 -3.03 -55.36 -59.44
CA PRO A 361 -2.24 -56.59 -59.50
C PRO A 361 -1.21 -56.59 -60.65
N ASP A 362 -1.52 -55.88 -61.73
CA ASP A 362 -0.70 -55.74 -62.93
C ASP A 362 0.55 -54.86 -62.69
N VAL A 363 0.44 -53.87 -61.78
CA VAL A 363 1.56 -52.96 -61.40
C VAL A 363 2.36 -53.56 -60.24
N ALA A 364 1.68 -54.28 -59.36
CA ALA A 364 2.33 -54.92 -58.22
C ALA A 364 3.40 -55.93 -58.69
N ALA A 365 3.18 -56.67 -59.79
CA ALA A 365 4.10 -57.70 -60.28
C ALA A 365 5.44 -57.15 -60.81
N ASP A 366 5.45 -55.93 -61.37
CA ASP A 366 6.64 -55.27 -61.92
C ASP A 366 7.44 -54.48 -60.87
N VAL A 367 6.81 -54.20 -59.72
CA VAL A 367 7.36 -53.37 -58.66
C VAL A 367 7.85 -54.29 -57.53
N GLY A 368 9.17 -54.48 -57.44
CA GLY A 368 9.81 -55.41 -56.50
C GLY A 368 9.45 -55.19 -55.02
N ASP A 369 9.72 -56.19 -54.17
CA ASP A 369 9.34 -56.24 -52.75
C ASP A 369 9.73 -54.99 -51.93
N SER A 370 10.80 -54.29 -52.33
CA SER A 370 11.28 -53.07 -51.67
C SER A 370 10.35 -51.86 -51.81
N VAL A 371 9.44 -51.84 -52.79
CA VAL A 371 8.44 -50.78 -52.97
C VAL A 371 7.08 -51.19 -52.41
N ARG A 372 6.82 -52.50 -52.31
CA ARG A 372 5.62 -53.04 -51.64
C ARG A 372 5.69 -52.90 -50.11
N ASN A 373 6.89 -53.01 -49.54
CA ASN A 373 7.18 -52.79 -48.12
C ASN A 373 8.29 -51.75 -47.96
N PRO A 374 7.99 -50.44 -48.12
CA PRO A 374 8.99 -49.41 -47.88
C PRO A 374 9.52 -49.55 -46.43
N PRO A 375 10.84 -49.64 -46.21
CA PRO A 375 11.39 -49.69 -44.86
C PRO A 375 10.99 -48.41 -44.14
N SER A 376 10.53 -48.54 -42.90
CA SER A 376 10.15 -47.38 -42.10
C SER A 376 11.32 -46.39 -42.02
N LEU A 377 11.05 -45.07 -42.05
CA LEU A 377 12.10 -44.04 -42.00
C LEU A 377 13.09 -44.25 -40.83
N LEU A 378 12.65 -44.87 -39.74
CA LEU A 378 13.48 -45.17 -38.56
C LEU A 378 14.41 -46.38 -38.76
N GLU A 379 13.97 -47.38 -39.51
CA GLU A 379 14.78 -48.53 -39.90
C GLU A 379 15.93 -48.08 -40.83
N SER A 380 15.66 -47.10 -41.70
CA SER A 380 16.71 -46.46 -42.51
C SER A 380 17.76 -45.71 -41.67
N LEU A 381 17.37 -45.18 -40.50
CA LEU A 381 18.25 -44.50 -39.54
C LEU A 381 18.90 -45.44 -38.51
N HIS A 382 18.68 -46.76 -38.57
CA HIS A 382 19.17 -47.75 -37.60
C HIS A 382 18.79 -47.41 -36.14
N LEU A 383 17.68 -46.69 -35.94
CA LEU A 383 17.21 -46.33 -34.61
C LEU A 383 16.37 -47.48 -34.05
N ASP A 384 16.81 -48.07 -32.95
CA ASP A 384 16.03 -49.07 -32.23
C ASP A 384 14.83 -48.43 -31.52
N ALA A 385 13.73 -49.16 -31.36
CA ALA A 385 12.51 -48.68 -30.72
C ALA A 385 12.72 -48.22 -29.27
N GLN A 386 13.67 -48.85 -28.58
CA GLN A 386 14.07 -48.42 -27.25
C GLN A 386 14.77 -47.06 -27.29
N SER A 387 15.63 -46.80 -28.28
CA SER A 387 16.34 -45.52 -28.41
C SER A 387 15.39 -44.34 -28.64
N VAL A 388 14.35 -44.53 -29.47
CA VAL A 388 13.31 -43.53 -29.73
C VAL A 388 12.48 -43.27 -28.47
N THR A 389 12.11 -44.34 -27.74
CA THR A 389 11.42 -44.22 -26.45
C THR A 389 12.23 -43.40 -25.46
N TRP A 390 13.52 -43.73 -25.28
CA TRP A 390 14.39 -43.04 -24.33
C TRP A 390 14.64 -41.58 -24.71
N MET A 391 14.82 -41.27 -26.00
CA MET A 391 14.97 -39.89 -26.47
C MET A 391 13.72 -39.06 -26.16
N PHE A 392 12.54 -39.62 -26.39
CA PHE A 392 11.27 -38.94 -26.12
C PHE A 392 11.04 -38.73 -24.62
N VAL A 393 11.28 -39.77 -23.81
CA VAL A 393 11.21 -39.67 -22.35
C VAL A 393 12.20 -38.62 -21.85
N ALA A 394 13.43 -38.59 -22.38
CA ALA A 394 14.42 -37.59 -21.99
C ALA A 394 13.98 -36.15 -22.34
N LEU A 395 13.37 -35.93 -23.51
CA LEU A 395 12.82 -34.63 -23.89
C LEU A 395 11.71 -34.18 -22.93
N LEU A 396 10.76 -35.06 -22.62
CA LEU A 396 9.68 -34.79 -21.67
C LEU A 396 10.22 -34.54 -20.25
N LEU A 397 11.24 -35.30 -19.84
CA LEU A 397 11.90 -35.09 -18.56
C LEU A 397 12.61 -33.74 -18.50
N LEU A 398 13.20 -33.28 -19.62
CA LEU A 398 13.85 -31.98 -19.71
C LEU A 398 12.82 -30.84 -19.65
N SER A 399 11.77 -30.88 -20.47
CA SER A 399 10.74 -29.82 -20.50
C SER A 399 9.96 -29.74 -19.19
N GLY A 400 9.53 -30.89 -18.65
CA GLY A 400 8.90 -30.96 -17.34
C GLY A 400 9.87 -30.64 -16.21
N GLY A 401 11.14 -31.00 -16.33
CA GLY A 401 12.20 -30.62 -15.39
C GLY A 401 12.39 -29.11 -15.31
N ILE A 402 12.40 -28.41 -16.45
CA ILE A 402 12.41 -26.95 -16.50
C ILE A 402 11.16 -26.37 -15.82
N ALA A 403 9.97 -26.90 -16.14
CA ALA A 403 8.71 -26.45 -15.52
C ALA A 403 8.71 -26.67 -13.98
N PHE A 404 9.25 -27.80 -13.52
CA PHE A 404 9.46 -28.12 -12.11
C PHE A 404 10.44 -27.16 -11.44
N LEU A 405 11.58 -26.85 -12.07
CA LEU A 405 12.55 -25.88 -11.57
C LEU A 405 11.94 -24.47 -11.49
N ILE A 406 11.11 -24.07 -12.45
CA ILE A 406 10.36 -22.80 -12.40
C ILE A 406 9.40 -22.81 -11.20
N GLY A 407 8.72 -23.93 -10.94
CA GLY A 407 7.84 -24.10 -9.77
C GLY A 407 8.61 -24.03 -8.45
N LEU A 408 9.79 -24.64 -8.38
CA LEU A 408 10.69 -24.58 -7.22
C LEU A 408 11.31 -23.20 -7.01
N GLY A 409 11.57 -22.48 -8.10
CA GLY A 409 12.12 -21.13 -8.11
C GLY A 409 11.14 -20.05 -7.62
N GLU A 410 9.92 -20.43 -7.25
CA GLU A 410 8.99 -19.51 -6.60
C GLU A 410 9.53 -18.97 -5.28
N GLU A 411 9.12 -17.74 -4.97
CA GLU A 411 9.51 -17.09 -3.74
C GLU A 411 9.06 -17.91 -2.53
N HIS A 412 9.94 -17.95 -1.52
CA HIS A 412 9.57 -18.57 -0.26
C HIS A 412 8.41 -17.78 0.36
N PRO A 413 7.34 -18.42 0.87
CA PRO A 413 6.17 -17.73 1.39
C PRO A 413 6.48 -16.72 2.51
N TYR A 414 7.43 -17.02 3.40
CA TYR A 414 7.90 -16.05 4.40
C TYR A 414 8.65 -14.85 3.81
N LEU A 415 9.39 -15.03 2.71
CA LEU A 415 10.08 -13.93 2.03
C LEU A 415 9.05 -13.02 1.33
N ALA A 416 8.06 -13.62 0.68
CA ALA A 416 6.95 -12.88 0.07
C ALA A 416 6.15 -12.11 1.15
N ALA A 417 5.82 -12.77 2.28
CA ALA A 417 5.15 -12.12 3.41
C ALA A 417 5.96 -10.93 3.94
N TYR A 418 7.27 -11.12 4.19
CA TYR A 418 8.17 -10.06 4.62
C TYR A 418 8.20 -8.88 3.63
N ARG A 419 8.27 -9.15 2.32
CA ARG A 419 8.25 -8.09 1.30
C ARG A 419 6.96 -7.30 1.35
N THR A 420 5.82 -7.97 1.41
CA THR A 420 4.53 -7.30 1.47
C THR A 420 4.35 -6.49 2.76
N THR A 421 4.87 -6.96 3.90
CA THR A 421 4.81 -6.19 5.16
C THR A 421 5.77 -5.00 5.12
N ALA A 422 6.99 -5.17 4.58
CA ALA A 422 7.94 -4.07 4.41
C ALA A 422 7.44 -3.00 3.43
N GLU A 423 6.80 -3.38 2.33
CA GLU A 423 6.16 -2.46 1.39
C GLU A 423 5.01 -1.69 2.05
N ARG A 424 4.14 -2.39 2.78
CA ARG A 424 3.05 -1.76 3.54
C ARG A 424 3.54 -0.82 4.64
N LEU A 425 4.64 -1.15 5.31
CA LEU A 425 5.26 -0.27 6.30
C LEU A 425 5.77 1.02 5.66
N ARG A 426 6.46 0.93 4.52
CA ARG A 426 6.91 2.12 3.78
C ARG A 426 5.76 2.97 3.25
N GLU A 427 4.68 2.34 2.79
CA GLU A 427 3.48 3.07 2.34
C GLU A 427 2.81 3.78 3.53
N LEU A 428 2.66 3.07 4.66
CA LEU A 428 2.11 3.63 5.89
C LEU A 428 2.96 4.77 6.46
N GLU A 429 4.29 4.67 6.36
CA GLU A 429 5.21 5.73 6.79
C GLU A 429 5.02 7.02 5.99
N ARG A 430 4.90 6.92 4.65
CA ARG A 430 4.56 8.07 3.80
C ARG A 430 3.19 8.64 4.13
N ASP A 431 2.19 7.79 4.35
CA ASP A 431 0.85 8.23 4.74
C ASP A 431 0.90 8.99 6.08
N MET A 432 1.64 8.47 7.07
CA MET A 432 1.84 9.12 8.37
C MET A 432 2.51 10.49 8.25
N GLU A 433 3.55 10.64 7.41
CA GLU A 433 4.20 11.93 7.15
C GLU A 433 3.20 12.95 6.58
N THR A 434 2.38 12.53 5.62
CA THR A 434 1.37 13.42 5.03
C THR A 434 0.25 13.81 6.00
N ASP A 435 -0.18 12.86 6.84
CA ASP A 435 -1.19 13.10 7.87
C ASP A 435 -0.64 13.97 9.02
N LEU A 436 0.65 13.85 9.36
CA LEU A 436 1.32 14.66 10.38
C LEU A 436 1.36 16.13 9.95
N ALA A 437 1.84 16.40 8.73
CA ALA A 437 1.81 17.75 8.17
C ALA A 437 0.38 18.30 8.05
N GLY A 438 -0.61 17.42 7.83
CA GLY A 438 -2.03 17.79 7.84
C GLY A 438 -2.55 18.16 9.23
N SER A 439 -2.13 17.43 10.26
CA SER A 439 -2.50 17.68 11.66
C SER A 439 -1.88 18.98 12.18
N GLU A 440 -0.61 19.25 11.86
CA GLU A 440 0.07 20.49 12.23
C GLU A 440 -0.65 21.71 11.65
N ARG A 441 -0.97 21.68 10.35
CA ARG A 441 -1.76 22.73 9.69
C ARG A 441 -3.13 22.94 10.34
N ALA A 442 -3.80 21.88 10.78
CA ALA A 442 -5.09 21.99 11.45
C ALA A 442 -4.95 22.63 12.85
N LYS A 443 -3.89 22.30 13.60
CA LYS A 443 -3.58 22.89 14.91
C LYS A 443 -3.21 24.37 14.79
N GLU A 444 -2.43 24.74 13.78
CA GLU A 444 -2.11 26.14 13.48
C GLU A 444 -3.38 26.93 13.16
N ALA A 445 -4.26 26.38 12.32
CA ALA A 445 -5.55 27.00 12.03
C ALA A 445 -6.39 27.19 13.30
N GLU A 446 -6.45 26.18 14.18
CA GLU A 446 -7.13 26.25 15.46
C GLU A 446 -6.55 27.35 16.38
N ALA A 447 -5.23 27.45 16.47
CA ALA A 447 -4.54 28.47 17.26
C ALA A 447 -4.88 29.89 16.82
N THR A 448 -5.14 30.11 15.52
CA THR A 448 -5.51 31.43 15.00
C THR A 448 -7.00 31.80 15.17
N LEU A 449 -7.86 30.88 15.60
CA LEU A 449 -9.31 31.13 15.70
C LEU A 449 -9.65 32.27 16.68
N GLY A 450 -8.96 32.34 17.82
CA GLY A 450 -9.16 33.38 18.82
C GLY A 450 -8.82 34.77 18.28
N ALA A 451 -7.63 34.93 17.71
CA ALA A 451 -7.18 36.17 17.09
C ALA A 451 -8.12 36.63 15.95
N ARG A 452 -8.64 35.69 15.15
CA ARG A 452 -9.63 36.01 14.09
C ARG A 452 -10.96 36.47 14.66
N ALA A 453 -11.43 35.88 15.75
CA ALA A 453 -12.66 36.31 16.41
C ALA A 453 -12.52 37.72 17.01
N GLU A 454 -11.40 38.00 17.67
CA GLU A 454 -11.08 39.33 18.20
C GLU A 454 -10.96 40.38 17.08
N ALA A 455 -10.27 40.06 15.99
CA ALA A 455 -10.15 40.95 14.84
C ALA A 455 -11.53 41.29 14.23
N ARG A 456 -12.45 40.32 14.17
CA ARG A 456 -13.83 40.58 13.71
C ARG A 456 -14.60 41.51 14.64
N ARG A 457 -14.48 41.33 15.97
CA ARG A 457 -15.11 42.23 16.96
C ARG A 457 -14.55 43.63 16.88
N ALA A 458 -13.22 43.77 16.86
CA ALA A 458 -12.57 45.07 16.71
C ALA A 458 -12.97 45.77 15.40
N ALA A 459 -13.06 45.04 14.29
CA ALA A 459 -13.54 45.58 13.02
C ALA A 459 -15.02 46.02 13.08
N HIS A 460 -15.88 45.30 13.81
CA HIS A 460 -17.26 45.69 14.01
C HIS A 460 -17.38 46.96 14.86
N GLU A 461 -16.66 47.03 15.98
CA GLU A 461 -16.61 48.22 16.85
C GLU A 461 -16.14 49.45 16.06
N ALA A 462 -15.06 49.32 15.27
CA ALA A 462 -14.56 50.39 14.41
C ALA A 462 -15.61 50.87 13.40
N ARG A 463 -16.44 49.97 12.84
CA ARG A 463 -17.55 50.35 11.95
C ARG A 463 -18.65 51.11 12.68
N LEU A 464 -18.99 50.71 13.90
CA LEU A 464 -19.99 51.42 14.71
C LEU A 464 -19.53 52.85 15.03
N TYR A 465 -18.25 53.02 15.40
CA TYR A 465 -17.65 54.34 15.61
C TYR A 465 -17.67 55.18 14.33
N ALA A 466 -17.31 54.61 13.18
CA ALA A 466 -17.32 55.32 11.90
C ALA A 466 -18.74 55.79 11.50
N VAL A 467 -19.78 55.01 11.81
CA VAL A 467 -21.18 55.41 11.59
C VAL A 467 -21.56 56.56 12.51
N ASP A 468 -21.21 56.49 13.80
CA ASP A 468 -21.49 57.57 14.74
C ASP A 468 -20.82 58.88 14.29
N ASP A 469 -19.54 58.83 13.91
CA ASP A 469 -18.78 59.99 13.42
C ASP A 469 -19.36 60.56 12.12
N LEU A 470 -19.83 59.71 11.20
CA LEU A 470 -20.41 60.14 9.94
C LEU A 470 -21.71 60.93 10.15
N TYR A 471 -22.61 60.42 11.00
CA TYR A 471 -23.89 61.05 11.26
C TYR A 471 -23.76 62.31 12.12
N GLU A 472 -22.81 62.33 13.06
CA GLU A 472 -22.45 63.56 13.78
C GLU A 472 -21.88 64.63 12.83
N ALA A 473 -20.98 64.25 11.91
CA ALA A 473 -20.46 65.18 10.90
C ALA A 473 -21.58 65.70 9.96
N ALA A 474 -22.61 64.91 9.70
CA ALA A 474 -23.79 65.37 8.96
C ALA A 474 -24.64 66.35 9.78
N ALA A 475 -24.81 66.13 11.09
CA ALA A 475 -25.48 67.08 11.98
C ALA A 475 -24.74 68.43 12.05
N HIS A 476 -23.41 68.40 12.06
CA HIS A 476 -22.58 69.60 11.91
C HIS A 476 -22.80 70.31 10.57
N ALA A 477 -22.73 69.58 9.46
CA ALA A 477 -22.93 70.16 8.13
C ALA A 477 -24.32 70.80 7.98
N TYR A 478 -25.34 70.24 8.66
CA TYR A 478 -26.66 70.86 8.77
C TYR A 478 -26.63 72.23 9.45
N LEU A 479 -26.00 72.33 10.63
CA LEU A 479 -25.87 73.62 11.33
C LEU A 479 -25.04 74.63 10.55
N ASP A 480 -23.98 74.20 9.86
CA ASP A 480 -23.22 75.06 8.96
C ASP A 480 -24.12 75.63 7.85
N GLY A 481 -24.98 74.79 7.26
CA GLY A 481 -25.97 75.22 6.27
C GLY A 481 -26.97 76.24 6.83
N VAL A 482 -27.44 76.03 8.07
CA VAL A 482 -28.32 76.99 8.76
C VAL A 482 -27.61 78.33 8.98
N ALA A 483 -26.37 78.31 9.47
CA ALA A 483 -25.58 79.50 9.77
C ALA A 483 -25.23 80.29 8.50
N MET A 484 -24.93 79.62 7.38
CA MET A 484 -24.56 80.28 6.13
C MET A 484 -25.73 81.01 5.44
N GLU A 485 -26.95 80.47 5.55
CA GLU A 485 -28.12 80.96 4.79
C GLU A 485 -29.06 81.84 5.64
N SER A 486 -28.88 81.87 6.97
CA SER A 486 -29.71 82.69 7.86
C SER A 486 -29.40 84.19 7.68
N SER A 487 -30.45 84.99 7.47
CA SER A 487 -30.34 86.45 7.48
C SER A 487 -30.36 87.05 8.90
N ASP A 488 -30.62 86.24 9.93
CA ASP A 488 -30.67 86.66 11.33
C ASP A 488 -29.34 86.35 12.06
N PRO A 489 -28.63 87.37 12.58
CA PRO A 489 -27.39 87.19 13.34
C PRO A 489 -27.58 86.31 14.59
N ALA A 490 -28.72 86.39 15.26
CA ALA A 490 -28.97 85.63 16.49
C ALA A 490 -29.12 84.13 16.20
N VAL A 491 -29.77 83.76 15.09
CA VAL A 491 -29.87 82.35 14.62
C VAL A 491 -28.50 81.83 14.23
N THR A 492 -27.68 82.65 13.58
CA THR A 492 -26.32 82.28 13.16
C THR A 492 -25.43 82.01 14.38
N GLU A 493 -25.44 82.91 15.36
CA GLU A 493 -24.69 82.73 16.61
C GLU A 493 -25.18 81.51 17.40
N ALA A 494 -26.50 81.31 17.49
CA ALA A 494 -27.08 80.15 18.16
C ALA A 494 -26.68 78.83 17.47
N ALA A 495 -26.71 78.76 16.13
CA ALA A 495 -26.28 77.59 15.37
C ALA A 495 -24.79 77.29 15.56
N MET A 496 -23.93 78.31 15.51
CA MET A 496 -22.49 78.18 15.77
C MET A 496 -22.17 77.80 17.22
N ARG A 497 -23.02 78.21 18.18
CA ARG A 497 -22.88 77.83 19.58
C ARG A 497 -23.30 76.37 19.79
N LEU A 498 -24.43 75.97 19.21
CA LEU A 498 -24.92 74.60 19.27
C LEU A 498 -23.94 73.64 18.59
N SER A 499 -23.35 74.01 17.45
CA SER A 499 -22.35 73.19 16.76
C SER A 499 -21.09 72.95 17.60
N LYS A 500 -20.83 73.71 18.67
CA LYS A 500 -19.70 73.44 19.57
C LYS A 500 -20.03 72.41 20.65
N GLN A 501 -21.30 72.06 20.84
CA GLN A 501 -21.75 71.10 21.84
C GLN A 501 -21.76 69.68 21.25
N TRP A 502 -20.61 69.00 21.31
CA TRP A 502 -20.49 67.60 20.90
C TRP A 502 -20.84 66.65 22.06
N PRO A 503 -21.59 65.54 21.84
CA PRO A 503 -22.26 65.11 20.61
C PRO A 503 -23.59 65.86 20.34
N LEU A 504 -23.92 66.09 19.07
CA LEU A 504 -25.16 66.76 18.67
C LEU A 504 -26.35 65.81 18.63
N LEU A 505 -26.11 64.54 18.27
CA LEU A 505 -27.16 63.55 18.20
C LEU A 505 -27.36 62.88 19.56
N PRO A 506 -28.61 62.51 19.92
CA PRO A 506 -28.85 61.66 21.07
C PRO A 506 -27.99 60.40 21.05
N ARG A 507 -27.54 59.95 22.22
CA ARG A 507 -27.00 58.60 22.36
C ARG A 507 -28.13 57.57 22.41
#